data_AF-A0A674JA53-F1
#
_entry.id   AF-A0A674JA53-F1
#
_cell.length_a   1.000
_cell.length_b   1.000
_cell.length_c   1.000
_cell.angle_alpha   90.00
_cell.angle_beta   90.00
_cell.angle_gamma   90.00
#
_symmetry.space_group_name_H-M   'P 1'
#
loop_
_entity.id
_entity.type
_entity.pdbx_description
1 polymer ?
#
loop_
_entity_poly.entity_id
_entity_poly.type
_entity_poly.pdbx_seq_one_letter_code
_entity_poly.pdbx_strand_id
1 'polypeptide(L)' 'MHGNKQHLQKDFFLYNASKARSKSYINMREISERFRLPPNEYVIVPSTYEPHQEGEFILRVFSEKRSLSE' A
#
# COMPACT_ATOMS: atom_id res chain seq x y z
N MET A 1 -11.24 5.39 -14.45
CA MET A 1 -11.42 4.82 -13.10
C MET A 1 -11.29 5.96 -12.11
N HIS A 2 -12.41 6.44 -11.57
CA HIS A 2 -12.39 7.42 -10.47
C HIS A 2 -12.49 6.61 -9.19
N GLY A 3 -11.35 6.32 -8.56
CA GLY A 3 -11.34 5.58 -7.30
C GLY A 3 -12.24 6.27 -6.28
N ASN A 4 -12.98 5.49 -5.50
CA ASN A 4 -13.84 6.03 -4.46
C ASN A 4 -12.98 6.83 -3.46
N LYS A 5 -13.20 8.15 -3.39
CA LYS A 5 -12.39 9.09 -2.57
C LYS A 5 -12.80 9.11 -1.09
N GLN A 6 -13.68 8.21 -0.67
CA GLN A 6 -14.13 8.16 0.72
C GLN A 6 -13.07 7.52 1.62
N HIS A 7 -12.85 8.13 2.78
CA HIS A 7 -11.99 7.55 3.81
C HIS A 7 -12.63 6.29 4.38
N LEU A 8 -11.88 5.18 4.37
CA LEU A 8 -12.34 3.89 4.86
C LEU A 8 -12.36 3.89 6.40
N GLN A 9 -13.49 3.51 6.98
CA GLN A 9 -13.67 3.47 8.43
C GLN A 9 -13.08 2.20 9.05
N LYS A 10 -12.94 2.18 10.37
CA LYS A 10 -12.38 1.05 11.15
C LYS A 10 -12.96 -0.31 10.75
N ASP A 11 -14.28 -0.40 10.59
CA ASP A 11 -14.98 -1.66 10.27
C ASP A 11 -14.50 -2.26 8.96
N PHE A 12 -14.13 -1.44 7.96
CA PHE A 12 -13.55 -1.93 6.72
C PHE A 12 -12.31 -2.81 7.00
N PHE A 13 -11.40 -2.34 7.85
CA PHE A 13 -10.15 -3.05 8.15
C PHE A 13 -10.33 -4.24 9.10
N LEU A 14 -11.38 -4.24 9.92
CA LEU A 14 -11.72 -5.40 10.77
C LEU A 14 -12.23 -6.59 9.94
N TYR A 15 -12.97 -6.31 8.86
CA TYR A 15 -13.65 -7.34 8.08
C TYR A 15 -13.03 -7.62 6.71
N ASN A 16 -11.96 -6.91 6.33
CA ASN A 16 -11.23 -7.13 5.07
C ASN A 16 -9.76 -7.44 5.32
N ALA A 17 -9.33 -8.65 4.93
CA ALA A 17 -7.92 -9.02 4.98
C ALA A 17 -7.07 -8.26 3.94
N SER A 18 -5.84 -7.90 4.31
CA SER A 18 -4.87 -7.31 3.39
C SER A 18 -4.58 -8.24 2.22
N LYS A 19 -4.65 -7.73 0.97
CA LYS A 19 -4.27 -8.50 -0.23
C LYS A 19 -2.76 -8.62 -0.42
N ALA A 20 -2.01 -7.63 0.06
CA ALA A 20 -0.57 -7.57 0.10
C ALA A 20 -0.12 -6.68 1.27
N ARG A 21 1.07 -6.93 1.81
CA ARG A 21 1.67 -6.17 2.92
C ARG A 21 3.18 -6.37 2.91
N SER A 22 3.91 -5.47 3.57
CA SER A 22 5.31 -5.71 3.91
C SER A 22 5.43 -6.96 4.80
N LYS A 23 6.53 -7.71 4.65
CA LYS A 23 6.78 -8.93 5.43
C LYS A 23 7.00 -8.62 6.91
N SER A 24 7.65 -7.51 7.20
CA SER A 24 7.97 -7.08 8.56
C SER A 24 8.04 -5.56 8.65
N TYR A 25 7.79 -5.03 9.84
CA TYR A 25 8.17 -3.67 10.19
C TYR A 25 9.64 -3.68 10.58
N ILE A 26 10.45 -2.86 9.91
CA ILE A 26 11.89 -2.78 10.15
C ILE A 26 12.25 -1.31 10.27
N ASN A 27 13.12 -0.99 11.22
CA ASN A 27 13.66 0.36 11.39
C ASN A 27 14.73 0.66 10.34
N MET A 28 14.32 0.76 9.08
CA MET A 28 15.14 1.19 7.95
C MET A 28 14.54 2.43 7.33
N ARG A 29 15.38 3.22 6.64
CA ARG A 29 14.95 4.45 5.94
C ARG A 29 13.87 4.19 4.89
N GLU A 30 13.91 3.03 4.23
CA GLU A 30 12.95 2.64 3.19
C GLU A 30 12.64 1.15 3.31
N ILE A 31 11.38 0.80 3.06
CA ILE A 31 10.96 -0.57 2.80
C ILE A 31 10.32 -0.59 1.41
N SER A 32 10.89 -1.41 0.53
CA SER A 32 10.44 -1.57 -0.85
C SER A 32 10.12 -3.04 -1.11
N GLU A 33 8.94 -3.33 -1.65
CA GLU A 33 8.46 -4.68 -1.95
C GLU A 33 7.81 -4.71 -3.33
N ARG A 34 7.96 -5.84 -4.03
CA ARG A 34 7.34 -6.04 -5.35
C ARG A 34 6.16 -6.98 -5.22
N PHE A 35 4.99 -6.52 -5.63
CA PHE A 35 3.76 -7.29 -5.61
C PHE A 35 3.27 -7.59 -7.02
N ARG A 36 2.59 -8.73 -7.17
CA ARG A 36 1.79 -9.05 -8.34
C ARG A 36 0.35 -9.25 -7.88
N LEU A 37 -0.52 -8.32 -8.27
CA LEU A 37 -1.93 -8.34 -7.91
C LEU A 37 -2.78 -8.47 -9.17
N PRO A 38 -3.95 -9.12 -9.10
CA PRO A 38 -4.94 -9.04 -10.16
C PRO A 38 -5.32 -7.59 -10.48
N PRO A 39 -5.79 -7.26 -11.69
CA PRO A 39 -6.31 -5.93 -11.99
C PRO A 39 -7.51 -5.60 -11.08
N ASN A 40 -7.35 -4.59 -10.22
CA ASN A 40 -8.41 -4.05 -9.37
C ASN A 40 -8.00 -2.70 -8.77
N GLU A 41 -8.88 -2.08 -7.99
CA GLU A 41 -8.58 -0.93 -7.15
C GLU A 41 -8.09 -1.40 -5.77
N TYR A 42 -6.96 -0.84 -5.32
CA TYR A 42 -6.33 -1.17 -4.05
C TYR A 42 -6.05 0.10 -3.26
N VAL A 43 -6.06 -0.02 -1.94
CA VAL A 43 -5.67 1.05 -1.00
C VAL A 43 -4.37 0.65 -0.33
N ILE A 44 -3.40 1.58 -0.29
CA ILE A 44 -2.13 1.42 0.43
C ILE A 44 -2.24 2.23 1.73
N VAL A 45 -2.01 1.57 2.87
CA VAL A 45 -1.97 2.20 4.19
C VAL A 45 -0.52 2.20 4.69
N PRO A 46 0.24 3.29 4.57
CA PRO A 46 1.55 3.42 5.19
C PRO A 46 1.39 3.73 6.69
N SER A 47 2.18 3.05 7.54
CA SER A 47 2.15 3.27 8.99
C SER A 47 3.49 2.90 9.63
N THR A 48 3.69 3.35 10.87
CA THR A 48 4.69 2.81 11.80
C THR A 48 4.17 1.54 12.46
N TYR A 49 5.04 0.83 13.18
CA TYR A 49 4.64 -0.38 13.93
C TYR A 49 3.76 -0.02 15.12
N GLU A 50 4.25 0.87 15.98
CA GLU A 50 3.51 1.40 17.11
C GLU A 50 2.69 2.64 16.72
N PRO A 51 1.53 2.87 17.35
CA PRO A 51 0.77 4.10 17.18
C PRO A 51 1.51 5.31 17.78
N HIS A 52 1.05 6.50 17.42
CA HIS A 52 1.55 7.78 17.96
C HIS A 52 3.03 8.07 17.68
N GLN A 53 3.60 7.44 16.66
CA GLN A 53 4.93 7.79 16.16
C GLN A 53 4.78 8.79 15.02
N GLU A 54 5.33 9.99 15.21
CA GLU A 54 5.33 11.05 14.21
C GLU A 54 6.49 10.89 13.23
N GLY A 55 6.28 11.26 11.98
CA GLY A 55 7.31 11.23 10.96
C GLY A 55 6.79 11.63 9.59
N GLU A 56 7.67 12.19 8.78
CA GLU A 56 7.40 12.45 7.37
C GLU A 56 7.75 11.22 6.54
N PHE A 57 6.99 10.97 5.48
CA PHE A 57 7.23 9.85 4.59
C PHE A 57 6.97 10.20 3.13
N ILE A 58 7.54 9.38 2.24
CA ILE A 58 7.26 9.40 0.82
C ILE A 58 6.80 8.00 0.39
N LEU A 59 5.69 7.93 -0.33
CA LEU A 59 5.22 6.70 -0.97
C LEU A 59 5.50 6.77 -2.47
N ARG A 60 6.23 5.80 -3.00
CA ARG A 60 6.54 5.68 -4.43
C ARG A 60 5.91 4.41 -4.98
N VAL A 61 5.17 4.52 -6.08
CA VAL A 61 4.54 3.38 -6.75
C VAL A 61 5.10 3.26 -8.16
N PHE A 62 5.72 2.12 -8.43
CA PHE A 62 6.21 1.77 -9.76
C PHE A 62 5.39 0.58 -10.26
N SER A 63 4.70 0.74 -11.38
CA SER A 63 3.99 -0.33 -12.06
C SER A 63 4.68 -0.68 -13.37
N GLU A 64 4.71 -1.97 -13.69
CA GLU A 64 5.09 -2.40 -15.03
C GLU A 64 4.07 -1.88 -16.02
N LYS A 65 4.54 -1.18 -17.04
CA LYS A 65 3.73 -0.86 -18.21
C LYS A 65 3.87 -1.99 -19.21
N ARG A 66 2.81 -2.22 -19.98
CA ARG A 66 2.88 -3.09 -21.15
C ARG A 66 4.00 -2.58 -22.06
N SER A 67 5.00 -3.41 -22.35
CA SER A 67 6.00 -3.09 -23.37
C SER A 67 5.31 -3.05 -24.73
N LEU A 68 5.47 -1.94 -25.46
CA LEU A 68 5.00 -1.81 -26.84
C LEU A 68 6.11 -2.14 -27.86
N SER A 69 7.27 -2.61 -27.40
CA SER A 69 8.36 -3.05 -28.27
C SER A 69 7.98 -4.37 -28.94
N GLU A 70 7.94 -4.36 -30.28
CA GLU A 70 7.95 -5.55 -31.15
C GLU A 70 9.20 -6.39 -30.94
#